data_AF-A0ABD1WDI5-F1
#
_entry.id   AF-A0ABD1WDI5-F1
#
_cell.length_a   1.000
_cell.length_b   1.000
_cell.length_c   1.000
_cell.angle_alpha   90.00
_cell.angle_beta   90.00
_cell.angle_gamma   90.00
#
_symmetry.space_group_name_H-M   'P 1'
#
loop_
_entity.id
_entity.type
_entity.pdbx_description
1 polymer ?
#
loop_
_entity_poly.entity_id
_entity_poly.type
_entity_poly.pdbx_seq_one_letter_code
_entity_poly.pdbx_strand_id
1 'polypeptide(L)'
;MSLLNQLFNRGLLGAKCKTCLTLAISRIKLLQNKRDGQLKLMRKEIAQFLQAGQEAIARIRVEHVIREQNIWAAYEILEMFCEFILARVPILESQRECPAELREAVASIIFAAPRCSDLPDLLHVRNLFAAKYGKEFISAASELRPDTSVNRTIIEKLSVSAPSPEVKLNTLNEIAAEFNVIWDSSKTEAEFSKKPEDLLNGPKPIAALPQAHLRPDTREDPSSQEHSTISTSGKQGNQYFQPTTPLVAPSIIEPLVNDHNVEPVTDIKNTNSQSSEVLLRARTAIAAAERASAAARAAAQLVNVSSLKVENLD
;
A
#
# COMPACT_ATOMS: atom_id res chain seq x y z
N MET A 1 -3.37 -36.38 -8.67
CA MET A 1 -4.12 -35.93 -7.48
C MET A 1 -5.29 -36.88 -7.26
N SER A 2 -5.46 -37.44 -6.07
CA SER A 2 -6.51 -38.44 -5.80
C SER A 2 -7.93 -37.84 -5.79
N LEU A 3 -8.91 -38.60 -6.29
CA LEU A 3 -10.34 -38.27 -6.24
C LEU A 3 -10.85 -38.03 -4.81
N LEU A 4 -10.31 -38.77 -3.83
CA LEU A 4 -10.59 -38.55 -2.39
C LEU A 4 -10.25 -37.12 -1.95
N ASN A 5 -9.08 -36.60 -2.36
CA ASN A 5 -8.70 -35.23 -2.04
C ASN A 5 -9.60 -34.20 -2.74
N GLN A 6 -10.19 -34.52 -3.89
CA GLN A 6 -11.16 -33.64 -4.56
C GLN A 6 -12.51 -33.61 -3.83
N LEU A 7 -12.98 -34.75 -3.32
CA LEU A 7 -14.22 -34.84 -2.55
C LEU A 7 -14.10 -34.17 -1.17
N PHE A 8 -13.03 -34.45 -0.41
CA PHE A 8 -12.80 -33.82 0.89
C PHE A 8 -12.59 -32.30 0.79
N ASN A 9 -11.89 -31.80 -0.23
CA ASN A 9 -11.74 -30.36 -0.42
C ASN A 9 -13.04 -29.68 -0.88
N ARG A 10 -13.95 -30.36 -1.58
CA ARG A 10 -15.21 -29.73 -2.07
C ARG A 10 -16.11 -29.23 -0.95
N GLY A 11 -16.51 -30.11 -0.03
CA GLY A 11 -17.39 -29.72 1.09
C GLY A 11 -16.72 -28.75 2.07
N LEU A 12 -15.41 -28.90 2.30
CA LEU A 12 -14.65 -28.01 3.17
C LEU A 12 -14.46 -26.60 2.54
N LEU A 13 -14.37 -26.52 1.21
CA LEU A 13 -14.23 -25.24 0.50
C LEU A 13 -15.51 -24.41 0.57
N GLY A 14 -16.69 -25.00 0.38
CA GLY A 14 -17.95 -24.27 0.44
C GLY A 14 -18.23 -23.64 1.80
N ALA A 15 -18.04 -24.42 2.87
CA ALA A 15 -18.18 -23.94 4.25
C ALA A 15 -17.20 -22.79 4.55
N LYS A 16 -15.92 -22.95 4.22
CA LYS A 16 -14.91 -21.89 4.40
C LYS A 16 -15.18 -20.66 3.54
N CYS A 17 -15.61 -20.86 2.28
CA CYS A 17 -15.91 -19.78 1.34
C CYS A 17 -17.09 -18.94 1.84
N LYS A 18 -18.18 -19.57 2.31
CA LYS A 18 -19.31 -18.88 2.96
C LYS A 18 -18.83 -18.02 4.13
N THR A 19 -18.07 -18.61 5.07
CA THR A 19 -17.54 -17.87 6.23
C THR A 19 -16.65 -16.70 5.83
N CYS A 20 -15.68 -16.88 4.92
CA CYS A 20 -14.80 -15.81 4.47
C CYS A 20 -15.54 -14.69 3.73
N LEU A 21 -16.56 -15.01 2.91
CA LEU A 21 -17.39 -14.01 2.23
C LEU A 21 -18.23 -13.21 3.22
N THR A 22 -18.91 -13.86 4.17
CA THR A 22 -19.69 -13.17 5.22
C THR A 22 -18.82 -12.24 6.07
N LEU A 23 -17.60 -12.66 6.41
CA LEU A 23 -16.63 -11.81 7.11
C LEU A 23 -16.18 -10.64 6.22
N ALA A 24 -15.90 -10.88 4.94
CA ALA A 24 -15.50 -9.84 4.00
C ALA A 24 -16.58 -8.75 3.85
N ILE A 25 -17.84 -9.13 3.63
CA ILE A 25 -19.00 -8.22 3.56
C ILE A 25 -19.11 -7.38 4.84
N SER A 26 -19.02 -8.04 6.00
CA SER A 26 -19.09 -7.37 7.30
C SER A 26 -17.96 -6.36 7.52
N ARG A 27 -16.74 -6.67 7.05
CA ARG A 27 -15.57 -5.80 7.17
C ARG A 27 -15.57 -4.67 6.14
N ILE A 28 -16.05 -4.92 4.92
CA ILE A 28 -16.25 -3.90 3.88
C ILE A 28 -17.16 -2.80 4.41
N LYS A 29 -18.35 -3.17 4.93
CA LYS A 29 -19.33 -2.23 5.54
C LYS A 29 -18.71 -1.39 6.67
N LEU A 30 -17.92 -2.01 7.54
CA LEU A 30 -17.21 -1.29 8.60
C LEU A 30 -16.15 -0.29 8.07
N LEU A 31 -15.40 -0.69 7.04
CA LEU A 31 -14.34 0.14 6.45
C LEU A 31 -14.88 1.28 5.58
N GLN A 32 -16.00 1.09 4.88
CA GLN A 32 -16.72 2.18 4.20
C GLN A 32 -17.17 3.23 5.21
N ASN A 33 -17.97 2.83 6.21
CA ASN A 33 -18.46 3.73 7.27
C ASN A 33 -17.33 4.54 7.96
N LYS A 34 -16.18 3.89 8.23
CA LYS A 34 -14.98 4.56 8.75
C LYS A 34 -14.45 5.60 7.75
N ARG A 35 -14.28 5.20 6.48
CA ARG A 35 -13.70 6.01 5.42
C ARG A 35 -14.60 7.17 5.00
N ASP A 36 -15.93 7.05 5.09
CA ASP A 36 -16.88 8.16 4.93
C ASP A 36 -16.64 9.30 5.92
N GLY A 37 -16.43 8.96 7.19
CA GLY A 37 -16.06 9.93 8.22
C GLY A 37 -14.72 10.61 7.93
N GLN A 38 -13.73 9.84 7.49
CA GLN A 38 -12.41 10.37 7.12
C GLN A 38 -12.47 11.25 5.86
N LEU A 39 -13.26 10.89 4.84
CA LEU A 39 -13.45 11.66 3.61
C LEU A 39 -14.08 13.03 3.89
N LYS A 40 -15.10 13.09 4.76
CA LYS A 40 -15.72 14.37 5.18
C LYS A 40 -14.72 15.28 5.91
N LEU A 41 -13.86 14.71 6.76
CA LEU A 41 -12.79 15.45 7.42
C LEU A 41 -11.74 15.97 6.43
N MET A 42 -11.24 15.11 5.53
CA MET A 42 -10.20 15.50 4.56
C MET A 42 -10.71 16.51 3.52
N ARG A 43 -11.97 16.42 3.07
CA ARG A 43 -12.60 17.46 2.22
C ARG A 43 -12.66 18.80 2.95
N LYS A 44 -13.02 18.81 4.24
CA LYS A 44 -12.99 20.03 5.09
C LYS A 44 -11.57 20.58 5.29
N GLU A 45 -10.55 19.74 5.50
CA GLU A 45 -9.15 20.18 5.57
C GLU A 45 -8.70 20.86 4.26
N ILE A 46 -9.06 20.30 3.10
CA ILE A 46 -8.77 20.91 1.80
C ILE A 46 -9.44 22.28 1.66
N ALA A 47 -10.71 22.42 2.04
CA ALA A 47 -11.41 23.71 2.03
C ALA A 47 -10.68 24.76 2.91
N GLN A 48 -10.17 24.36 4.07
CA GLN A 48 -9.36 25.23 4.93
C GLN A 48 -8.02 25.63 4.28
N PHE A 49 -7.32 24.70 3.61
CA PHE A 49 -6.10 25.02 2.87
C PHE A 49 -6.36 25.98 1.69
N LEU A 50 -7.47 25.82 0.97
CA LEU A 50 -7.89 26.74 -0.10
C LEU A 50 -8.22 28.13 0.46
N GLN A 51 -8.99 28.22 1.55
CA GLN A 51 -9.32 29.49 2.22
C GLN A 51 -8.07 30.21 2.76
N ALA A 52 -7.05 29.46 3.19
CA ALA A 52 -5.75 30.00 3.63
C ALA A 52 -4.79 30.33 2.47
N GLY A 53 -5.19 30.15 1.21
CA GLY A 53 -4.32 30.35 0.03
C GLY A 53 -3.20 29.31 -0.12
N GLN A 54 -3.24 28.22 0.64
CA GLN A 54 -2.20 27.17 0.68
C GLN A 54 -2.41 26.13 -0.44
N GLU A 55 -2.61 26.60 -1.67
CA GLU A 55 -2.94 25.78 -2.85
C GLU A 55 -1.99 24.59 -3.05
N ALA A 56 -0.69 24.77 -2.81
CA ALA A 56 0.30 23.69 -2.96
C ALA A 56 0.02 22.50 -2.02
N ILE A 57 -0.50 22.76 -0.81
CA ILE A 57 -0.91 21.70 0.13
C ILE A 57 -2.23 21.07 -0.33
N ALA A 58 -3.20 21.90 -0.75
CA ALA A 58 -4.47 21.41 -1.29
C ALA A 58 -4.29 20.48 -2.50
N ARG A 59 -3.41 20.85 -3.46
CA ARG A 59 -3.06 20.03 -4.64
C ARG A 59 -2.45 18.67 -4.28
N ILE A 60 -1.71 18.56 -3.18
CA ILE A 60 -1.15 17.29 -2.69
C ILE A 60 -2.23 16.48 -1.95
N ARG A 61 -3.01 17.13 -1.07
CA ARG A 61 -4.05 16.46 -0.26
C ARG A 61 -5.22 15.94 -1.09
N VAL A 62 -5.62 16.63 -2.17
CA VAL A 62 -6.73 16.16 -3.02
C VAL A 62 -6.43 14.82 -3.68
N GLU A 63 -5.16 14.54 -4.01
CA GLU A 63 -4.80 13.22 -4.56
C GLU A 63 -5.01 12.09 -3.54
N HIS A 64 -4.79 12.34 -2.24
CA HIS A 64 -5.10 11.36 -1.21
C HIS A 64 -6.61 11.17 -1.07
N VAL A 65 -7.38 12.26 -1.06
CA VAL A 65 -8.85 12.19 -1.06
C VAL A 65 -9.39 11.38 -2.25
N ILE A 66 -8.88 11.58 -3.46
CA ILE A 66 -9.29 10.81 -4.64
C ILE A 66 -8.91 9.33 -4.52
N ARG A 67 -7.73 9.00 -3.98
CA ARG A 67 -7.33 7.60 -3.71
C ARG A 67 -8.27 6.92 -2.71
N GLU A 68 -8.63 7.59 -1.62
CA GLU A 68 -9.57 7.03 -0.64
C GLU A 68 -11.00 6.92 -1.22
N GLN A 69 -11.49 7.91 -1.98
CA GLN A 69 -12.77 7.81 -2.70
C GLN A 69 -12.78 6.61 -3.67
N ASN A 70 -11.68 6.38 -4.38
CA ASN A 70 -11.57 5.24 -5.30
C ASN A 70 -11.58 3.90 -4.55
N ILE A 71 -10.89 3.79 -3.41
CA ILE A 71 -10.94 2.58 -2.56
C ILE A 71 -12.36 2.36 -2.01
N TRP A 72 -13.06 3.42 -1.60
CA TRP A 72 -14.45 3.34 -1.12
C TRP A 72 -15.41 2.82 -2.22
N ALA A 73 -15.33 3.38 -3.43
CA ALA A 73 -16.15 2.94 -4.57
C ALA A 73 -15.79 1.50 -5.04
N ALA A 74 -14.52 1.10 -4.96
CA ALA A 74 -14.13 -0.28 -5.19
C ALA A 74 -14.72 -1.24 -4.15
N TYR A 75 -14.87 -0.79 -2.90
CA TYR A 75 -15.44 -1.60 -1.82
C TYR A 75 -16.94 -1.85 -2.02
N GLU A 76 -17.72 -0.90 -2.55
CA GLU A 76 -19.13 -1.13 -2.92
C GLU A 76 -19.28 -2.29 -3.93
N ILE A 77 -18.47 -2.26 -4.99
CA ILE A 77 -18.50 -3.28 -6.06
C ILE A 77 -18.02 -4.64 -5.51
N LEU A 78 -17.02 -4.65 -4.63
CA LEU A 78 -16.53 -5.86 -3.97
C LEU A 78 -17.54 -6.45 -2.98
N GLU A 79 -18.33 -5.62 -2.30
CA GLU A 79 -19.44 -6.07 -1.46
C GLU A 79 -20.48 -6.83 -2.29
N MET A 80 -20.98 -6.18 -3.35
CA MET A 80 -21.95 -6.76 -4.29
C MET A 80 -21.44 -8.09 -4.86
N PHE A 81 -20.17 -8.17 -5.27
CA PHE A 81 -19.58 -9.41 -5.74
C PHE A 81 -19.45 -10.47 -4.65
N CYS A 82 -19.15 -10.10 -3.40
CA CYS A 82 -19.13 -11.04 -2.29
C CYS A 82 -20.53 -11.60 -2.00
N GLU A 83 -21.57 -10.76 -1.97
CA GLU A 83 -22.96 -11.20 -1.75
C GLU A 83 -23.48 -12.07 -2.91
N PHE A 84 -23.20 -11.68 -4.16
CA PHE A 84 -23.56 -12.42 -5.37
C PHE A 84 -22.94 -13.83 -5.42
N ILE A 85 -21.67 -13.95 -5.02
CA ILE A 85 -20.95 -15.22 -4.89
C ILE A 85 -21.47 -16.02 -3.69
N LEU A 86 -21.69 -15.38 -2.53
CA LEU A 86 -22.17 -16.03 -1.30
C LEU A 86 -23.49 -16.78 -1.53
N ALA A 87 -24.44 -16.14 -2.23
CA ALA A 87 -25.71 -16.74 -2.65
C ALA A 87 -25.55 -17.95 -3.59
N ARG A 88 -24.43 -18.06 -4.31
CA ARG A 88 -24.18 -19.07 -5.35
C ARG A 88 -23.06 -20.06 -5.03
N VAL A 89 -22.55 -20.08 -3.79
CA VAL A 89 -21.51 -21.03 -3.37
C VAL A 89 -21.85 -22.50 -3.69
N PRO A 90 -23.09 -23.02 -3.56
CA PRO A 90 -23.40 -24.41 -3.97
C PRO A 90 -23.14 -24.72 -5.45
N ILE A 91 -23.32 -23.74 -6.34
CA ILE A 91 -22.99 -23.87 -7.77
C ILE A 91 -21.46 -23.94 -7.93
N LEU A 92 -20.74 -23.09 -7.20
CA LEU A 92 -19.27 -23.12 -7.16
C LEU A 92 -18.74 -24.40 -6.51
N GLU A 93 -19.39 -25.01 -5.52
CA GLU A 93 -18.98 -26.29 -4.93
C GLU A 93 -19.10 -27.43 -5.95
N SER A 94 -20.26 -27.53 -6.61
CA SER A 94 -20.64 -28.64 -7.50
C SER A 94 -19.91 -28.66 -8.85
N GLN A 95 -19.63 -27.52 -9.45
CA GLN A 95 -18.92 -27.45 -10.74
C GLN A 95 -17.41 -27.65 -10.61
N ARG A 96 -16.73 -28.01 -11.71
CA ARG A 96 -15.26 -28.14 -11.76
C ARG A 96 -14.59 -26.82 -12.11
N GLU A 97 -15.10 -26.17 -13.14
CA GLU A 97 -14.63 -24.89 -13.68
C GLU A 97 -15.44 -23.72 -13.13
N CYS A 98 -15.01 -22.49 -13.40
CA CYS A 98 -15.70 -21.29 -12.94
C CYS A 98 -16.90 -20.98 -13.85
N PRO A 99 -18.15 -20.99 -13.34
CA PRO A 99 -19.35 -20.71 -14.14
C PRO A 99 -19.25 -19.33 -14.80
N ALA A 100 -19.71 -19.18 -16.05
CA ALA A 100 -19.57 -17.94 -16.81
C ALA A 100 -20.20 -16.73 -16.09
N GLU A 101 -21.41 -16.89 -15.57
CA GLU A 101 -22.16 -15.89 -14.77
C GLU A 101 -21.41 -15.40 -13.51
N LEU A 102 -20.51 -16.22 -12.96
CA LEU A 102 -19.76 -15.92 -11.73
C LEU A 102 -18.32 -15.49 -12.01
N ARG A 103 -17.87 -15.58 -13.26
CA ARG A 103 -16.47 -15.40 -13.64
C ARG A 103 -15.98 -13.99 -13.39
N GLU A 104 -16.81 -12.97 -13.64
CA GLU A 104 -16.47 -11.58 -13.36
C GLU A 104 -16.29 -11.30 -11.87
N ALA A 105 -17.27 -11.66 -11.05
CA ALA A 105 -17.21 -11.48 -9.61
C ALA A 105 -16.00 -12.23 -8.99
N VAL A 106 -15.77 -13.47 -9.42
CA VAL A 106 -14.66 -14.31 -8.94
C VAL A 106 -13.30 -13.73 -9.36
N ALA A 107 -13.14 -13.35 -10.65
CA ALA A 107 -11.90 -12.75 -11.14
C ALA A 107 -11.61 -11.40 -10.47
N SER A 108 -12.65 -10.58 -10.25
CA SER A 108 -12.53 -9.26 -9.60
C SER A 108 -12.09 -9.37 -8.14
N ILE A 109 -12.62 -10.33 -7.37
CA ILE A 109 -12.12 -10.61 -6.02
C ILE A 109 -10.66 -11.11 -6.05
N ILE A 110 -10.29 -11.96 -7.01
CA ILE A 110 -8.91 -12.45 -7.15
C ILE A 110 -7.92 -11.30 -7.43
N PHE A 111 -8.32 -10.36 -8.28
CA PHE A 111 -7.55 -9.16 -8.61
C PHE A 111 -7.45 -8.17 -7.43
N ALA A 112 -8.54 -7.95 -6.71
CA ALA A 112 -8.61 -7.00 -5.61
C ALA A 112 -7.95 -7.51 -4.31
N ALA A 113 -8.04 -8.80 -4.01
CA ALA A 113 -7.52 -9.40 -2.77
C ALA A 113 -6.06 -9.02 -2.39
N PRO A 114 -5.06 -9.00 -3.31
CA PRO A 114 -3.70 -8.55 -2.97
C PRO A 114 -3.55 -7.02 -2.92
N ARG A 115 -4.55 -6.25 -3.36
CA ARG A 115 -4.56 -4.77 -3.41
C ARG A 115 -5.29 -4.15 -2.21
N CYS A 116 -6.14 -4.91 -1.52
CA CYS A 116 -6.93 -4.45 -0.37
C CYS A 116 -6.40 -5.06 0.94
N SER A 117 -5.32 -4.51 1.50
CA SER A 117 -4.67 -4.99 2.73
C SER A 117 -5.60 -5.06 3.95
N ASP A 118 -6.58 -4.16 4.03
CA ASP A 118 -7.57 -4.12 5.11
C ASP A 118 -8.57 -5.29 5.06
N LEU A 119 -8.59 -6.04 3.95
CA LEU A 119 -9.55 -7.11 3.65
C LEU A 119 -8.86 -8.49 3.49
N PRO A 120 -8.13 -9.01 4.50
CA PRO A 120 -7.48 -10.32 4.41
C PRO A 120 -8.48 -11.48 4.20
N ASP A 121 -9.78 -11.27 4.43
CA ASP A 121 -10.81 -12.26 4.10
C ASP A 121 -10.87 -12.52 2.57
N LEU A 122 -10.69 -11.49 1.75
CA LEU A 122 -10.61 -11.64 0.28
C LEU A 122 -9.36 -12.42 -0.13
N LEU A 123 -8.26 -12.29 0.61
CA LEU A 123 -7.06 -13.12 0.40
C LEU A 123 -7.33 -14.60 0.72
N HIS A 124 -8.11 -14.89 1.76
CA HIS A 124 -8.58 -16.26 2.03
C HIS A 124 -9.50 -16.78 0.92
N VAL A 125 -10.45 -15.97 0.42
CA VAL A 125 -11.31 -16.33 -0.73
C VAL A 125 -10.49 -16.61 -1.99
N ARG A 126 -9.51 -15.74 -2.33
CA ARG A 126 -8.57 -15.96 -3.43
C ARG A 126 -7.80 -17.27 -3.28
N ASN A 127 -7.35 -17.60 -2.07
CA ASN A 127 -6.62 -18.85 -1.81
C ASN A 127 -7.51 -20.10 -1.92
N LEU A 128 -8.80 -20.01 -1.55
CA LEU A 128 -9.77 -21.08 -1.81
C LEU A 128 -10.01 -21.27 -3.32
N PHE A 129 -10.16 -20.19 -4.09
CA PHE A 129 -10.25 -20.27 -5.55
C PHE A 129 -8.96 -20.79 -6.19
N ALA A 130 -7.78 -20.48 -5.64
CA ALA A 130 -6.50 -21.04 -6.08
C ALA A 130 -6.43 -22.56 -5.90
N ALA A 131 -6.92 -23.07 -4.78
CA ALA A 131 -7.01 -24.51 -4.50
C ALA A 131 -8.04 -25.22 -5.39
N LYS A 132 -9.09 -24.51 -5.85
CA LYS A 132 -10.17 -25.08 -6.69
C LYS A 132 -9.86 -25.05 -8.19
N TYR A 133 -9.50 -23.88 -8.72
CA TYR A 133 -9.36 -23.63 -10.15
C TYR A 133 -7.90 -23.64 -10.64
N GLY A 134 -6.93 -23.75 -9.72
CA GLY A 134 -5.51 -23.82 -10.02
C GLY A 134 -4.85 -22.45 -10.21
N LYS A 135 -3.51 -22.44 -10.24
CA LYS A 135 -2.71 -21.21 -10.26
C LYS A 135 -2.90 -20.37 -11.52
N GLU A 136 -3.10 -20.99 -12.69
CA GLU A 136 -3.28 -20.26 -13.97
C GLU A 136 -4.51 -19.37 -13.99
N PHE A 137 -5.62 -19.82 -13.39
CA PHE A 137 -6.83 -19.01 -13.27
C PHE A 137 -6.60 -17.78 -12.36
N ILE A 138 -5.75 -17.94 -11.33
CA ILE A 138 -5.37 -16.86 -10.41
C ILE A 138 -4.38 -15.88 -11.05
N SER A 139 -3.36 -16.41 -11.74
CA SER A 139 -2.38 -15.64 -12.52
C SER A 139 -3.10 -14.76 -13.54
N ALA A 140 -3.95 -15.37 -14.38
CA ALA A 140 -4.74 -14.65 -15.38
C ALA A 140 -5.43 -13.42 -14.78
N ALA A 141 -6.31 -13.61 -13.79
CA ALA A 141 -7.05 -12.52 -13.16
C ALA A 141 -6.16 -11.53 -12.37
N SER A 142 -5.01 -11.96 -11.85
CA SER A 142 -4.08 -11.07 -11.13
C SER A 142 -3.30 -10.14 -12.08
N GLU A 143 -3.00 -10.64 -13.28
CA GLU A 143 -2.15 -10.04 -14.33
C GLU A 143 -2.96 -9.35 -15.45
N LEU A 144 -4.28 -9.49 -15.45
CA LEU A 144 -5.19 -8.96 -16.48
C LEU A 144 -4.90 -9.50 -17.89
N ARG A 145 -4.73 -10.82 -18.02
CA ARG A 145 -4.60 -11.50 -19.33
C ARG A 145 -5.83 -11.21 -20.22
N PRO A 146 -5.72 -11.20 -21.57
CA PRO A 146 -6.78 -10.71 -22.47
C PRO A 146 -8.12 -11.46 -22.43
N ASP A 147 -8.12 -12.68 -21.89
CA ASP A 147 -9.28 -13.55 -21.67
C ASP A 147 -9.99 -13.31 -20.33
N THR A 148 -9.48 -12.41 -19.49
CA THR A 148 -9.97 -12.23 -18.12
C THR A 148 -11.24 -11.42 -18.04
N SER A 149 -12.13 -11.86 -17.15
CA SER A 149 -13.42 -11.20 -16.89
C SER A 149 -13.35 -10.18 -15.75
N VAL A 150 -12.18 -9.62 -15.42
CA VAL A 150 -12.07 -8.67 -14.29
C VAL A 150 -12.86 -7.39 -14.59
N ASN A 151 -13.68 -6.95 -13.64
CA ASN A 151 -14.50 -5.76 -13.78
C ASN A 151 -13.63 -4.51 -14.01
N ARG A 152 -13.94 -3.73 -15.06
CA ARG A 152 -13.11 -2.58 -15.47
C ARG A 152 -13.03 -1.49 -14.41
N THR A 153 -14.14 -1.18 -13.75
CA THR A 153 -14.17 -0.18 -12.68
C THR A 153 -13.33 -0.62 -11.48
N ILE A 154 -13.29 -1.92 -11.13
CA ILE A 154 -12.35 -2.44 -10.13
C ILE A 154 -10.88 -2.24 -10.54
N ILE A 155 -10.54 -2.43 -11.83
CA ILE A 155 -9.17 -2.19 -12.34
C ILE A 155 -8.80 -0.71 -12.22
N GLU A 156 -9.69 0.17 -12.66
CA GLU A 156 -9.50 1.63 -12.65
C GLU A 156 -9.38 2.16 -11.20
N LYS A 157 -10.29 1.74 -10.31
CA LYS A 157 -10.35 2.22 -8.93
C LYS A 157 -9.27 1.66 -8.01
N LEU A 158 -8.75 0.45 -8.29
CA LEU A 158 -7.61 -0.14 -7.55
C LEU A 158 -6.27 -0.01 -8.31
N SER A 159 -6.21 0.90 -9.30
CA SER A 159 -4.96 1.26 -9.98
C SER A 159 -4.07 2.14 -9.08
N VAL A 160 -2.75 1.95 -9.18
CA VAL A 160 -1.75 2.77 -8.47
C VAL A 160 -1.39 4.05 -9.26
N SER A 161 -2.06 4.29 -10.40
CA SER A 161 -1.85 5.48 -11.22
C SER A 161 -2.19 6.78 -10.47
N ALA A 162 -1.50 7.87 -10.80
CA ALA A 162 -1.83 9.19 -10.29
C ALA A 162 -3.15 9.70 -10.90
N PRO A 163 -4.03 10.39 -10.13
CA PRO A 163 -5.20 11.04 -10.68
C PRO A 163 -4.83 12.10 -11.73
N SER A 164 -5.63 12.20 -12.80
CA SER A 164 -5.40 13.16 -13.88
C SER A 164 -5.50 14.62 -13.39
N PRO A 165 -4.81 15.58 -14.04
CA PRO A 165 -5.01 17.01 -13.83
C PRO A 165 -6.48 17.44 -13.68
N GLU A 166 -7.32 16.99 -14.61
CA GLU A 166 -8.76 17.28 -14.67
C GLU A 166 -9.52 16.77 -13.43
N VAL A 167 -9.33 15.49 -13.05
CA VAL A 167 -10.01 14.93 -11.87
C VAL A 167 -9.57 15.66 -10.60
N LYS A 168 -8.29 16.02 -10.48
CA LYS A 168 -7.78 16.80 -9.33
C LYS A 168 -8.37 18.20 -9.27
N LEU A 169 -8.49 18.88 -10.42
CA LEU A 169 -9.08 20.21 -10.51
C LEU A 169 -10.58 20.17 -10.18
N ASN A 170 -11.31 19.21 -10.74
CA ASN A 170 -12.75 19.04 -10.51
C ASN A 170 -13.05 18.73 -9.04
N THR A 171 -12.31 17.80 -8.39
CA THR A 171 -12.51 17.54 -6.95
C THR A 171 -12.14 18.74 -6.07
N LEU A 172 -11.16 19.58 -6.45
CA LEU A 172 -10.90 20.84 -5.72
C LEU A 172 -12.06 21.84 -5.88
N ASN A 173 -12.61 21.98 -7.09
CA ASN A 173 -13.77 22.84 -7.36
C ASN A 173 -15.03 22.37 -6.61
N GLU A 174 -15.30 21.05 -6.58
CA GLU A 174 -16.38 20.47 -5.77
C GLU A 174 -16.25 20.81 -4.28
N ILE A 175 -15.04 20.69 -3.72
CA ILE A 175 -14.78 20.97 -2.30
C ILE A 175 -14.90 22.47 -2.01
N ALA A 176 -14.42 23.32 -2.91
CA ALA A 176 -14.59 24.77 -2.78
C ALA A 176 -16.08 25.15 -2.77
N ALA A 177 -16.89 24.57 -3.67
CA ALA A 177 -18.33 24.79 -3.70
C ALA A 177 -19.06 24.23 -2.46
N GLU A 178 -18.76 23.00 -2.04
CA GLU A 178 -19.35 22.33 -0.86
C GLU A 178 -19.18 23.16 0.43
N PHE A 179 -18.00 23.76 0.61
CA PHE A 179 -17.67 24.57 1.79
C PHE A 179 -17.81 26.08 1.57
N ASN A 180 -18.39 26.52 0.44
CA ASN A 180 -18.62 27.93 0.06
C ASN A 180 -17.33 28.79 0.10
N VAL A 181 -16.19 28.20 -0.28
CA VAL A 181 -14.90 28.89 -0.37
C VAL A 181 -14.77 29.55 -1.73
N ILE A 182 -14.67 30.88 -1.76
CA ILE A 182 -14.34 31.63 -2.99
C ILE A 182 -12.88 31.36 -3.33
N TRP A 183 -12.63 30.59 -4.39
CA TRP A 183 -11.31 30.19 -4.84
C TRP A 183 -11.16 30.41 -6.35
N ASP A 184 -10.01 30.98 -6.76
CA ASP A 184 -9.60 31.08 -8.16
C ASP A 184 -8.74 29.85 -8.53
N SER A 185 -9.30 28.99 -9.37
CA SER A 185 -8.65 27.75 -9.83
C SER A 185 -7.51 27.98 -10.81
N SER A 186 -7.42 29.16 -11.45
CA SER A 186 -6.56 29.43 -12.61
C SER A 186 -5.07 29.12 -12.36
N LYS A 187 -4.57 29.43 -11.16
CA LYS A 187 -3.19 29.14 -10.75
C LYS A 187 -2.92 27.65 -10.66
N THR A 188 -3.85 26.89 -10.06
CA THR A 188 -3.73 25.45 -9.87
C THR A 188 -3.91 24.69 -11.18
N GLU A 189 -4.79 25.16 -12.08
CA GLU A 189 -4.91 24.65 -13.45
C GLU A 189 -3.61 24.87 -14.26
N ALA A 190 -3.02 26.06 -14.19
CA ALA A 190 -1.74 26.36 -14.82
C ALA A 190 -0.59 25.49 -14.27
N GLU A 191 -0.56 25.25 -12.95
CA GLU A 191 0.41 24.35 -12.32
C GLU A 191 0.22 22.89 -12.75
N PHE A 192 -1.02 22.38 -12.84
CA PHE A 192 -1.30 21.03 -13.35
C PHE A 192 -1.06 20.89 -14.87
N SER A 193 -1.07 22.00 -15.62
CA SER A 193 -0.79 22.02 -17.07
C SER A 193 0.70 22.00 -17.40
N LYS A 194 1.59 22.17 -16.41
CA LYS A 194 3.04 22.01 -16.60
C LYS A 194 3.34 20.54 -16.92
N LYS A 195 3.98 20.30 -18.07
CA LYS A 195 4.61 19.00 -18.34
C LYS A 195 5.66 18.73 -17.25
N PRO A 196 5.83 17.47 -16.82
CA PRO A 196 6.95 17.12 -15.94
C PRO A 196 8.26 17.60 -16.58
N GLU A 197 9.05 18.38 -15.84
CA GLU A 197 10.39 18.70 -16.30
C GLU A 197 11.21 17.41 -16.31
N ASP A 198 11.85 17.10 -17.44
CA ASP A 198 12.62 15.88 -17.60
C ASP A 198 13.97 16.02 -16.87
N LEU A 199 13.93 15.74 -15.57
CA LEU A 199 15.07 15.78 -14.64
C LEU A 199 16.18 14.76 -14.98
N LEU A 200 15.99 13.92 -16.01
CA LEU A 200 17.05 13.08 -16.56
C LEU A 200 18.01 13.87 -17.47
N ASN A 201 17.60 15.06 -17.96
CA ASN A 201 18.51 16.01 -18.58
C ASN A 201 19.31 16.73 -17.50
N GLY A 202 20.63 16.45 -17.46
CA GLY A 202 21.56 17.09 -16.54
C GLY A 202 21.64 18.62 -16.71
N PRO A 203 22.39 19.32 -15.82
CA PRO A 203 22.41 20.77 -15.75
C PRO A 203 22.59 21.45 -17.11
N LYS A 204 21.57 22.21 -17.53
CA LYS A 204 21.60 23.00 -18.77
C LYS A 204 22.84 23.91 -18.74
N PRO A 205 23.70 23.91 -19.77
CA PRO A 205 24.89 24.75 -19.77
C PRO A 205 24.54 26.23 -19.54
N ILE A 206 25.26 26.88 -18.64
CA ILE A 206 25.13 28.33 -18.42
C ILE A 206 25.52 29.01 -19.74
N ALA A 207 24.57 29.73 -20.33
CA ALA A 207 24.80 30.42 -21.60
C ALA A 207 25.90 31.48 -21.41
N ALA A 208 27.04 31.26 -22.08
CA ALA A 208 28.16 32.19 -22.03
C ALA A 208 27.77 33.53 -22.66
N LEU A 209 28.16 34.65 -22.02
CA LEU A 209 27.99 35.97 -22.62
C LEU A 209 28.89 36.10 -23.86
N PRO A 210 28.46 36.85 -24.91
CA PRO A 210 29.28 37.00 -26.11
C PRO A 210 30.50 37.89 -25.84
N GLN A 211 31.70 37.33 -25.99
CA GLN A 211 32.93 38.13 -26.10
C GLN A 211 33.23 38.48 -27.55
N ALA A 212 33.57 39.75 -27.80
CA ALA A 212 33.85 40.27 -29.13
C ALA A 212 35.21 39.81 -29.68
N HIS A 213 35.34 39.80 -31.01
CA HIS A 213 36.52 39.28 -31.70
C HIS A 213 37.73 40.22 -31.64
N LEU A 214 38.91 39.66 -31.40
CA LEU A 214 40.18 40.15 -31.96
C LEU A 214 40.98 38.97 -32.52
N ARG A 215 41.90 39.25 -33.46
CA ARG A 215 42.55 38.24 -34.32
C ARG A 215 43.86 37.70 -33.72
N PRO A 216 44.24 36.45 -34.03
CA PRO A 216 45.61 35.97 -33.84
C PRO A 216 46.52 36.48 -34.97
N ASP A 217 47.82 36.52 -34.72
CA ASP A 217 48.86 36.73 -35.73
C ASP A 217 49.85 35.55 -35.73
N THR A 218 50.61 35.38 -36.81
CA THR A 218 51.23 34.09 -37.19
C THR A 218 52.74 34.04 -36.97
N ARG A 219 53.29 32.82 -36.75
CA ARG A 219 54.65 32.27 -37.08
C ARG A 219 55.13 31.32 -35.96
N GLU A 220 55.88 30.24 -36.20
CA GLU A 220 56.38 29.66 -37.46
C GLU A 220 56.53 28.12 -37.31
N ASP A 221 56.50 27.40 -38.45
CA ASP A 221 56.76 25.95 -38.61
C ASP A 221 58.30 25.72 -38.79
N PRO A 222 58.90 24.50 -38.71
CA PRO A 222 58.60 23.45 -39.69
C PRO A 222 58.84 21.95 -39.32
N SER A 223 57.98 21.08 -39.87
CA SER A 223 58.32 19.74 -40.42
C SER A 223 58.73 18.62 -39.44
N SER A 224 58.60 17.32 -39.77
CA SER A 224 58.33 16.66 -41.07
C SER A 224 57.20 15.62 -41.01
N GLN A 225 56.65 15.30 -42.18
CA GLN A 225 55.66 14.23 -42.38
C GLN A 225 56.35 12.86 -42.52
N GLU A 226 55.62 11.76 -42.28
CA GLU A 226 55.57 10.66 -43.27
C GLU A 226 54.36 9.72 -43.09
N HIS A 227 54.19 8.80 -44.04
CA HIS A 227 52.97 8.02 -44.32
C HIS A 227 52.91 6.67 -43.55
N SER A 228 51.82 6.33 -42.85
CA SER A 228 50.59 5.61 -43.31
C SER A 228 50.63 4.07 -43.36
N THR A 229 49.45 3.47 -43.08
CA THR A 229 48.93 2.15 -43.56
C THR A 229 49.24 0.82 -42.82
N ILE A 230 48.23 -0.09 -42.91
CA ILE A 230 48.26 -1.58 -42.72
C ILE A 230 47.96 -2.18 -41.32
N SER A 231 46.66 -2.46 -41.10
CA SER A 231 46.02 -3.77 -40.85
C SER A 231 46.31 -4.71 -39.65
N THR A 232 45.21 -5.41 -39.28
CA THR A 232 45.08 -6.82 -38.78
C THR A 232 45.42 -7.24 -37.33
N SER A 233 44.34 -7.56 -36.59
CA SER A 233 44.12 -8.82 -35.81
C SER A 233 45.10 -9.29 -34.72
N GLY A 234 44.62 -9.39 -33.46
CA GLY A 234 44.97 -10.57 -32.64
C GLY A 234 44.82 -10.56 -31.10
N LYS A 235 43.64 -10.97 -30.58
CA LYS A 235 43.40 -11.72 -29.31
C LYS A 235 43.76 -11.11 -27.92
N GLN A 236 43.01 -11.62 -26.91
CA GLN A 236 43.23 -11.55 -25.44
C GLN A 236 43.21 -10.14 -24.79
N GLY A 237 42.48 -9.83 -23.72
CA GLY A 237 41.39 -10.54 -23.03
C GLY A 237 41.69 -10.85 -21.55
N ASN A 238 41.00 -10.19 -20.61
CA ASN A 238 40.91 -10.65 -19.22
C ASN A 238 39.79 -10.00 -18.37
N GLN A 239 39.21 -10.82 -17.48
CA GLN A 239 38.73 -10.58 -16.11
C GLN A 239 37.75 -9.43 -15.73
N TYR A 240 36.81 -9.81 -14.85
CA TYR A 240 35.89 -8.95 -14.10
C TYR A 240 36.63 -8.12 -13.04
N PHE A 241 36.17 -6.89 -12.80
CA PHE A 241 36.36 -6.17 -11.53
C PHE A 241 35.07 -5.43 -11.15
N GLN A 242 34.72 -5.46 -9.86
CA GLN A 242 33.63 -4.66 -9.27
C GLN A 242 34.18 -3.35 -8.70
N PRO A 243 33.49 -2.20 -8.87
CA PRO A 243 33.67 -1.01 -8.04
C PRO A 243 32.84 -1.07 -6.75
N THR A 244 33.27 -0.33 -5.74
CA THR A 244 32.65 -0.25 -4.39
C THR A 244 31.75 0.97 -4.21
N THR A 245 30.90 0.94 -3.16
CA THR A 245 30.15 2.10 -2.64
C THR A 245 30.56 2.41 -1.19
N PRO A 246 30.74 3.69 -0.80
CA PRO A 246 31.24 4.07 0.53
C PRO A 246 30.15 4.16 1.62
N LEU A 247 30.61 4.26 2.89
CA LEU A 247 29.82 4.35 4.12
C LEU A 247 29.85 5.76 4.74
N VAL A 248 28.82 6.09 5.54
CA VAL A 248 28.88 7.05 6.66
C VAL A 248 28.10 6.46 7.85
N ALA A 249 28.60 6.68 9.08
CA ALA A 249 28.11 6.06 10.32
C ALA A 249 27.12 6.96 11.12
N PRO A 250 26.77 6.59 12.38
CA PRO A 250 27.50 7.23 13.50
C PRO A 250 27.85 6.33 14.72
N SER A 251 28.64 6.93 15.62
CA SER A 251 29.23 6.49 16.91
C SER A 251 28.34 5.68 17.87
N ILE A 252 28.78 4.61 18.57
CA ILE A 252 29.87 4.40 19.59
C ILE A 252 29.51 4.87 21.02
N ILE A 253 29.49 3.94 21.99
CA ILE A 253 30.24 3.93 23.28
C ILE A 253 30.10 2.55 23.96
N GLU A 254 31.16 2.08 24.62
CA GLU A 254 31.37 0.76 25.27
C GLU A 254 31.30 0.86 26.83
N PRO A 255 31.58 -0.17 27.70
CA PRO A 255 32.39 -1.40 27.56
C PRO A 255 31.63 -2.69 28.05
N LEU A 256 32.13 -3.81 28.61
CA LEU A 256 33.43 -4.19 29.25
C LEU A 256 33.65 -5.74 29.40
N VAL A 257 34.73 -6.26 28.80
CA VAL A 257 35.68 -7.33 29.27
C VAL A 257 35.19 -8.70 29.81
N ASN A 258 35.48 -9.77 29.03
CA ASN A 258 36.14 -11.09 29.33
C ASN A 258 35.74 -11.98 30.57
N ASP A 259 36.06 -13.30 30.66
CA ASP A 259 37.02 -14.13 29.89
C ASP A 259 36.68 -15.65 29.76
N HIS A 260 37.12 -16.25 28.64
CA HIS A 260 37.57 -17.63 28.36
C HIS A 260 37.06 -18.92 29.08
N ASN A 261 36.34 -19.76 28.29
CA ASN A 261 36.79 -21.11 27.80
C ASN A 261 36.31 -22.46 28.45
N VAL A 262 36.27 -23.51 27.62
CA VAL A 262 36.21 -24.99 27.86
C VAL A 262 34.83 -25.69 28.09
N GLU A 263 34.49 -26.63 27.18
CA GLU A 263 33.48 -27.73 27.26
C GLU A 263 34.10 -29.01 27.91
N PRO A 264 33.38 -30.12 28.32
CA PRO A 264 32.07 -30.61 27.82
C PRO A 264 31.10 -31.38 28.80
N VAL A 265 29.93 -31.79 28.28
CA VAL A 265 28.93 -32.84 28.70
C VAL A 265 28.38 -32.91 30.16
N THR A 266 27.06 -32.77 30.35
CA THR A 266 26.08 -33.81 30.84
C THR A 266 24.71 -33.26 31.33
N ASP A 267 23.66 -34.09 31.14
CA ASP A 267 22.35 -34.20 31.84
C ASP A 267 21.47 -32.99 32.25
N ILE A 268 20.46 -32.75 31.39
CA ILE A 268 19.01 -32.74 31.69
C ILE A 268 18.58 -32.45 33.15
N LYS A 269 18.39 -31.16 33.51
CA LYS A 269 17.38 -30.70 34.52
C LYS A 269 17.27 -29.16 34.65
N ASN A 270 16.45 -28.46 33.84
CA ASN A 270 15.99 -27.10 34.23
C ASN A 270 14.77 -26.48 33.50
N THR A 271 13.97 -27.24 32.74
CA THR A 271 12.83 -26.67 31.97
C THR A 271 11.65 -26.18 32.82
N ASN A 272 11.55 -26.57 34.10
CA ASN A 272 10.37 -26.29 34.93
C ASN A 272 10.38 -24.86 35.53
N SER A 273 11.58 -24.32 35.81
CA SER A 273 11.76 -23.04 36.52
C SER A 273 11.28 -21.84 35.68
N GLN A 274 11.64 -21.79 34.40
CA GLN A 274 11.25 -20.72 33.47
C GLN A 274 9.75 -20.70 33.20
N SER A 275 9.10 -21.87 33.10
CA SER A 275 7.65 -21.99 32.93
C SER A 275 6.89 -21.36 34.11
N SER A 276 7.35 -21.61 35.34
CA SER A 276 6.78 -21.02 36.56
C SER A 276 6.83 -19.49 36.54
N GLU A 277 7.97 -18.91 36.15
CA GLU A 277 8.12 -17.45 36.12
C GLU A 277 7.26 -16.78 35.03
N VAL A 278 7.16 -17.38 33.84
CA VAL A 278 6.27 -16.89 32.77
C VAL A 278 4.79 -16.92 33.21
N LEU A 279 4.36 -17.99 33.89
CA LEU A 279 3.00 -18.08 34.45
C LEU A 279 2.77 -17.07 35.58
N LEU A 280 3.77 -16.78 36.41
CA LEU A 280 3.68 -15.75 37.44
C LEU A 280 3.53 -14.36 36.84
N ARG A 281 4.35 -14.01 35.83
CA ARG A 281 4.28 -12.75 35.09
C ARG A 281 2.94 -12.58 34.36
N ALA A 282 2.38 -13.65 33.80
CA ALA A 282 1.03 -13.62 33.21
C ALA A 282 -0.06 -13.32 34.26
N ARG A 283 0.01 -13.95 35.44
CA ARG A 283 -0.95 -13.72 36.53
C ARG A 283 -0.87 -12.30 37.11
N THR A 284 0.32 -11.72 37.26
CA THR A 284 0.47 -10.35 37.75
C THR A 284 -0.03 -9.32 36.72
N ALA A 285 0.15 -9.57 35.42
CA ALA A 285 -0.42 -8.75 34.35
C ALA A 285 -1.96 -8.77 34.34
N ILE A 286 -2.59 -9.93 34.49
CA ILE A 286 -4.06 -10.06 34.59
C ILE A 286 -4.58 -9.25 35.79
N ALA A 287 -4.00 -9.46 36.98
CA ALA A 287 -4.40 -8.74 38.19
C ALA A 287 -4.16 -7.22 38.11
N ALA A 288 -3.21 -6.76 37.29
CA ALA A 288 -3.02 -5.34 37.01
C ALA A 288 -4.12 -4.79 36.09
N ALA A 289 -4.48 -5.52 35.02
CA ALA A 289 -5.56 -5.13 34.11
C ALA A 289 -6.93 -5.09 34.81
N GLU A 290 -7.20 -6.03 35.71
CA GLU A 290 -8.43 -6.03 36.52
C GLU A 290 -8.49 -4.83 37.47
N ARG A 291 -7.39 -4.50 38.16
CA ARG A 291 -7.33 -3.30 39.02
C ARG A 291 -7.50 -2.01 38.23
N ALA A 292 -6.87 -1.87 37.07
CA ALA A 292 -7.07 -0.73 36.18
C ALA A 292 -8.54 -0.62 35.73
N SER A 293 -9.16 -1.74 35.36
CA SER A 293 -10.58 -1.82 34.97
C SER A 293 -11.54 -1.47 36.11
N ALA A 294 -11.20 -1.83 37.35
CA ALA A 294 -11.97 -1.47 38.54
C ALA A 294 -11.83 0.03 38.87
N ALA A 295 -10.61 0.57 38.80
CA ALA A 295 -10.36 2.01 39.00
C ALA A 295 -11.08 2.87 37.96
N ALA A 296 -11.07 2.48 36.68
CA ALA A 296 -11.82 3.16 35.63
C ALA A 296 -13.34 3.14 35.88
N ARG A 297 -13.90 2.03 36.35
CA ARG A 297 -15.32 1.93 36.75
C ARG A 297 -15.66 2.80 37.95
N ALA A 298 -14.80 2.86 38.98
CA ALA A 298 -14.98 3.75 40.12
C ALA A 298 -14.93 5.24 39.72
N ALA A 299 -13.99 5.62 38.85
CA ALA A 299 -13.90 6.98 38.31
C ALA A 299 -15.17 7.37 37.53
N ALA A 300 -15.69 6.47 36.67
CA ALA A 300 -16.93 6.71 35.94
C ALA A 300 -18.15 6.88 36.87
N GLN A 301 -18.23 6.12 37.96
CA GLN A 301 -19.28 6.30 38.97
C GLN A 301 -19.19 7.66 39.69
N LEU A 302 -17.98 8.13 40.01
CA LEU A 302 -17.78 9.46 40.62
C LEU A 302 -18.23 10.60 39.70
N VAL A 303 -18.04 10.48 38.39
CA VAL A 303 -18.54 11.46 37.40
C VAL A 303 -20.07 11.51 37.42
N ASN A 304 -20.75 10.36 37.34
CA ASN A 304 -22.23 10.33 37.39
C ASN A 304 -22.79 10.84 38.73
N VAL A 305 -22.15 10.53 39.86
CA VAL A 305 -22.55 11.05 41.19
C VAL A 305 -22.32 12.56 41.30
N SER A 306 -21.31 13.10 40.61
CA SER A 306 -21.09 14.55 40.52
C SER A 306 -22.22 15.23 39.74
N SER A 307 -22.62 14.68 38.58
CA SER A 307 -23.71 15.22 37.75
C SER A 307 -25.04 15.29 38.50
N LEU A 308 -25.46 14.18 39.13
CA LEU A 308 -26.72 14.10 39.89
C LEU A 308 -26.77 15.05 41.09
N LYS A 309 -25.62 15.52 41.57
CA LYS A 309 -25.53 16.47 42.70
C LYS A 309 -25.58 17.94 42.28
N VAL A 310 -25.47 18.23 40.98
CA VAL A 310 -25.70 19.58 40.42
C VAL A 310 -27.18 19.78 40.13
N GLU A 311 -27.89 18.77 39.63
CA GLU A 311 -29.33 18.81 39.29
C GLU A 311 -30.29 18.88 40.50
N ASN A 312 -29.78 19.04 41.73
CA ASN A 312 -30.56 19.08 42.98
C ASN A 312 -30.25 20.34 43.82
N LEU A 313 -29.88 21.45 43.15
CA LEU A 313 -29.47 22.71 43.80
C LEU A 313 -30.07 23.99 43.18
N ASP A 314 -31.00 23.84 42.23
CA ASP A 314 -31.88 24.90 41.69
C ASP A 314 -33.32 24.73 42.22
#